data_AF-A0A3M1EAQ7-F1
#
_entry.id   AF-A0A3M1EAQ7-F1
#
_cell.length_a   1.000
_cell.length_b   1.000
_cell.length_c   1.000
_cell.angle_alpha   90.00
_cell.angle_beta   90.00
_cell.angle_gamma   90.00
#
_symmetry.space_group_name_H-M   'P 1'
#
loop_
_entity.id
_entity.type
_entity.pdbx_description
1 polymer ?
#
loop_
_entity_poly.entity_id
_entity_poly.type
_entity_poly.pdbx_seq_one_letter_code
_entity_poly.pdbx_strand_id
1 'polypeptide(L)'
;FYRVYDSDAVAGQLDEAEEFHFDGPSADHPEALHFNWLLRGRSHVPEEPRPKTEGLVYNSQWFLEPGLPKYRSLGDVMLWPDRLGLSCLSRARLEAGKALLKSLLGELISHQEDEIKPVEDILARRSSSRSPARSRVPSSVAEAETAAILHEEYAAWVDRPIKALDGKTPREAVKRPEGRSHVIELLKAIEFLEEERRRAGKPWYDVNQIRRELGLPIP
;
A
#
# COMPACT_ATOMS: atom_id res chain seq x y z
N PHE A 1 -10.35 -17.47 -7.99
CA PHE A 1 -10.01 -17.29 -9.41
C PHE A 1 -11.24 -16.97 -10.22
N TYR A 2 -11.04 -16.24 -11.32
CA TYR A 2 -12.07 -15.81 -12.24
C TYR A 2 -11.62 -16.08 -13.67
N ARG A 3 -12.58 -16.40 -14.54
CA ARG A 3 -12.42 -16.30 -15.99
C ARG A 3 -12.54 -14.83 -16.39
N VAL A 4 -11.71 -14.39 -17.33
CA VAL A 4 -11.73 -13.05 -17.91
C VAL A 4 -12.22 -13.15 -19.37
N TYR A 5 -13.11 -12.26 -19.76
CA TYR A 5 -13.65 -12.21 -21.12
C TYR A 5 -13.01 -11.12 -21.98
N ASP A 6 -12.52 -10.05 -21.34
CA ASP A 6 -11.82 -8.94 -21.98
C ASP A 6 -10.76 -8.42 -21.00
N SER A 7 -9.50 -8.80 -21.20
CA SER A 7 -8.41 -8.45 -20.28
C SER A 7 -8.06 -6.97 -20.33
N ASP A 8 -8.21 -6.33 -21.49
CA ASP A 8 -7.85 -4.91 -21.67
C ASP A 8 -8.86 -4.02 -20.96
N ALA A 9 -10.17 -4.34 -21.09
CA ALA A 9 -11.22 -3.67 -20.34
C ALA A 9 -11.06 -3.86 -18.82
N VAL A 10 -10.71 -5.07 -18.37
CA VAL A 10 -10.44 -5.34 -16.95
C VAL A 10 -9.23 -4.56 -16.46
N ALA A 11 -8.13 -4.53 -17.20
CA ALA A 11 -6.94 -3.78 -16.83
C ALA A 11 -7.24 -2.28 -16.70
N GLY A 12 -7.96 -1.70 -17.66
CA GLY A 12 -8.36 -0.29 -17.63
C GLY A 12 -9.23 0.05 -16.42
N GLN A 13 -10.25 -0.78 -16.11
CA GLN A 13 -11.10 -0.55 -14.95
C GLN A 13 -10.39 -0.71 -13.61
N LEU A 14 -9.39 -1.60 -13.53
CA LEU A 14 -8.54 -1.72 -12.35
C LEU A 14 -7.60 -0.52 -12.20
N ASP A 15 -7.03 0.01 -13.29
CA ASP A 15 -6.13 1.17 -13.26
C ASP A 15 -6.85 2.48 -12.88
N GLU A 16 -8.10 2.64 -13.32
CA GLU A 16 -8.95 3.79 -12.94
C GLU A 16 -9.49 3.69 -11.50
N ALA A 17 -9.53 2.50 -10.93
CA ALA A 17 -10.07 2.26 -9.60
C ALA A 17 -9.07 2.63 -8.51
N GLU A 18 -9.43 3.58 -7.65
CA GLU A 18 -8.57 4.03 -6.55
C GLU A 18 -8.14 2.90 -5.60
N GLU A 19 -8.92 1.82 -5.51
CA GLU A 19 -8.63 0.65 -4.68
C GLU A 19 -7.42 -0.16 -5.15
N PHE A 20 -7.01 -0.01 -6.40
CA PHE A 20 -5.95 -0.79 -7.02
C PHE A 20 -4.79 0.10 -7.45
N HIS A 21 -3.58 -0.45 -7.32
CA HIS A 21 -2.36 0.20 -7.78
C HIS A 21 -1.60 -0.77 -8.67
N PHE A 22 -1.37 -0.38 -9.92
CA PHE A 22 -0.59 -1.17 -10.86
C PHE A 22 0.89 -1.23 -10.44
N ASP A 23 1.39 -2.45 -10.22
CA ASP A 23 2.77 -2.75 -9.78
C ASP A 23 3.66 -3.24 -10.95
N GLY A 24 3.13 -3.21 -12.17
CA GLY A 24 3.83 -3.72 -13.35
C GLY A 24 3.50 -5.18 -13.68
N PRO A 25 4.22 -5.75 -14.67
CA PRO A 25 4.16 -7.18 -14.95
C PRO A 25 4.71 -8.02 -13.78
N SER A 26 4.12 -9.19 -13.53
CA SER A 26 4.60 -10.10 -12.49
C SER A 26 5.98 -10.67 -12.83
N ALA A 27 6.89 -10.67 -11.86
CA ALA A 27 8.23 -11.24 -12.02
C ALA A 27 8.21 -12.76 -12.25
N ASP A 28 7.24 -13.47 -11.67
CA ASP A 28 7.09 -14.93 -11.79
C ASP A 28 6.27 -15.32 -13.03
N HIS A 29 5.41 -14.42 -13.50
CA HIS A 29 4.52 -14.62 -14.65
C HIS A 29 4.50 -13.35 -15.51
N PRO A 30 5.47 -13.14 -16.42
CA PRO A 30 5.59 -11.91 -17.22
C PRO A 30 4.34 -11.60 -18.08
N GLU A 31 3.56 -12.62 -18.41
CA GLU A 31 2.27 -12.50 -19.11
C GLU A 31 1.13 -11.96 -18.24
N ALA A 32 1.36 -11.79 -16.93
CA ALA A 32 0.37 -11.32 -15.98
C ALA A 32 0.68 -9.92 -15.50
N LEU A 33 -0.35 -9.07 -15.45
CA LEU A 33 -0.30 -7.76 -14.82
C LEU A 33 -0.60 -7.89 -13.33
N HIS A 34 0.18 -7.21 -12.49
CA HIS A 34 0.03 -7.22 -11.05
C HIS A 34 -0.54 -5.90 -10.55
N PHE A 35 -1.60 -6.00 -9.75
CA PHE A 35 -2.23 -4.89 -9.07
C PHE A 35 -2.24 -5.15 -7.56
N ASN A 36 -1.82 -4.16 -6.78
CA ASN A 36 -1.94 -4.16 -5.33
C ASN A 36 -3.33 -3.67 -4.93
N TRP A 37 -4.08 -4.45 -4.16
CA TRP A 37 -5.37 -4.05 -3.60
C TRP A 37 -5.17 -3.33 -2.26
N LEU A 38 -5.66 -2.10 -2.15
CA LEU A 38 -5.36 -1.17 -1.08
C LEU A 38 -6.62 -0.81 -0.26
N LEU A 39 -6.42 -0.58 1.04
CA LEU A 39 -7.46 -0.07 1.95
C LEU A 39 -7.71 1.42 1.71
N ARG A 40 -8.44 1.74 0.63
CA ARG A 40 -8.91 3.07 0.26
C ARG A 40 -10.14 2.98 -0.64
N GLY A 41 -10.75 4.12 -0.99
CA GLY A 41 -11.95 4.14 -1.82
C GLY A 41 -13.08 3.33 -1.18
N ARG A 42 -13.65 2.38 -1.93
CA ARG A 42 -14.70 1.45 -1.51
C ARG A 42 -14.16 0.23 -0.76
N SER A 43 -12.85 0.05 -0.68
CA SER A 43 -12.26 -1.06 0.07
C SER A 43 -12.54 -0.91 1.56
N HIS A 44 -13.37 -1.80 2.09
CA HIS A 44 -13.64 -1.89 3.52
C HIS A 44 -13.49 -3.34 3.98
N VAL A 45 -12.61 -3.58 4.95
CA VAL A 45 -12.45 -4.89 5.58
C VAL A 45 -12.40 -4.73 7.10
N PRO A 46 -13.03 -5.64 7.86
CA PRO A 46 -12.89 -5.65 9.32
C PRO A 46 -11.43 -5.71 9.74
N GLU A 47 -11.08 -4.99 10.80
CA GLU A 47 -9.74 -5.07 11.36
C GLU A 47 -9.60 -6.40 12.13
N GLU A 48 -9.01 -7.40 11.48
CA GLU A 48 -8.70 -8.66 12.14
C GLU A 48 -7.37 -8.57 12.89
N PRO A 49 -7.28 -9.16 14.11
CA PRO A 49 -6.03 -9.22 14.86
C PRO A 49 -4.98 -9.97 14.04
N ARG A 50 -3.78 -9.38 13.94
CA ARG A 50 -2.67 -9.98 13.19
C ARG A 50 -2.37 -11.37 13.77
N PRO A 51 -2.25 -12.43 12.94
CA PRO A 51 -1.73 -13.69 13.44
C PRO A 51 -0.34 -13.44 14.02
N LYS A 52 -0.13 -13.82 15.28
CA LYS A 52 1.17 -13.76 15.96
C LYS A 52 2.04 -14.92 15.47
N THR A 53 2.42 -14.91 14.20
CA THR A 53 3.36 -15.90 13.66
C THR A 53 4.73 -15.25 13.52
N GLU A 54 5.67 -15.67 14.37
CA GLU A 54 7.07 -15.22 14.32
C GLU A 54 7.68 -15.52 12.93
N GLY A 55 8.39 -14.54 12.37
CA GLY A 55 9.09 -14.68 11.09
C GLY A 55 8.36 -14.08 9.88
N LEU A 56 7.10 -13.69 10.00
CA LEU A 56 6.34 -13.04 8.93
C LEU A 56 6.29 -11.53 9.12
N VAL A 57 7.37 -10.82 8.80
CA VAL A 57 7.28 -9.38 8.52
C VAL A 57 6.71 -9.23 7.11
N TYR A 58 5.40 -9.45 6.95
CA TYR A 58 4.72 -8.99 5.75
C TYR A 58 4.60 -7.47 5.90
N ASN A 59 5.43 -6.73 5.18
CA ASN A 59 5.41 -5.27 5.21
C ASN A 59 4.08 -4.83 4.58
N SER A 60 3.02 -4.78 5.38
CA SER A 60 1.62 -4.57 4.95
C SER A 60 1.35 -3.11 4.56
N GLN A 61 2.40 -2.33 4.34
CA GLN A 61 2.37 -0.90 4.08
C GLN A 61 2.99 -0.71 2.70
N TRP A 62 2.14 -0.42 1.71
CA TRP A 62 2.59 -0.11 0.37
C TRP A 62 2.75 1.40 0.23
N PHE A 63 3.87 1.78 -0.36
CA PHE A 63 4.18 3.15 -0.73
C PHE A 63 3.73 3.31 -2.17
N LEU A 64 2.65 4.04 -2.43
CA LEU A 64 2.36 4.44 -3.82
C LEU A 64 3.51 5.30 -4.36
N GLU A 65 4.02 6.21 -3.53
CA GLU A 65 5.25 6.96 -3.71
C GLU A 65 5.86 7.24 -2.31
N PRO A 66 7.17 7.47 -2.19
CA PRO A 66 7.78 7.81 -0.92
C PRO A 66 7.17 9.08 -0.29
N GLY A 67 6.41 8.90 0.81
CA GLY A 67 5.78 9.96 1.60
C GLY A 67 4.34 10.33 1.22
N LEU A 68 3.66 9.50 0.43
CA LEU A 68 2.18 9.46 0.38
C LEU A 68 1.59 8.68 1.57
N PRO A 69 0.27 8.80 1.85
CA PRO A 69 -0.40 8.01 2.88
C PRO A 69 -0.11 6.53 2.70
N LYS A 70 0.26 5.87 3.80
CA LYS A 70 0.52 4.43 3.81
C LYS A 70 -0.81 3.71 3.68
N TYR A 71 -1.12 3.22 2.49
CA TYR A 71 -2.26 2.34 2.31
C TYR A 71 -1.90 0.94 2.77
N ARG A 72 -2.78 0.35 3.57
CA ARG A 72 -2.65 -1.05 3.95
C ARG A 72 -2.97 -1.90 2.73
N SER A 73 -2.07 -2.79 2.33
CA SER A 73 -2.42 -3.81 1.32
C SER A 73 -3.37 -4.84 1.93
N LEU A 74 -4.45 -5.05 1.20
CA LEU A 74 -5.49 -6.02 1.49
C LEU A 74 -5.25 -7.33 0.74
N GLY A 75 -4.57 -7.28 -0.40
CA GLY A 75 -4.19 -8.43 -1.18
C GLY A 75 -3.57 -8.03 -2.51
N ASP A 76 -3.46 -9.02 -3.39
CA ASP A 76 -2.87 -8.92 -4.72
C ASP A 76 -3.91 -9.39 -5.75
N VAL A 77 -4.00 -8.67 -6.86
CA VAL A 77 -4.77 -9.07 -8.03
C VAL A 77 -3.79 -9.31 -9.17
N MET A 78 -3.82 -10.52 -9.73
CA MET A 78 -3.07 -10.89 -10.91
C MET A 78 -4.01 -11.07 -12.09
N LEU A 79 -3.74 -10.38 -13.18
CA LEU A 79 -4.54 -10.41 -14.40
C LEU A 79 -3.73 -11.03 -15.54
N TRP A 80 -4.19 -12.18 -16.02
CA TRP A 80 -3.74 -12.82 -17.26
C TRP A 80 -4.76 -12.54 -18.37
N PRO A 81 -4.46 -12.88 -19.65
CA PRO A 81 -5.40 -12.68 -20.75
C PRO A 81 -6.76 -13.36 -20.55
N ASP A 82 -6.81 -14.54 -19.92
CA ASP A 82 -8.01 -15.38 -19.80
C ASP A 82 -8.50 -15.58 -18.36
N ARG A 83 -7.75 -15.09 -17.37
CA ARG A 83 -8.06 -15.30 -15.95
C ARG A 83 -7.59 -14.18 -15.03
N LEU A 84 -8.27 -14.06 -13.90
CA LEU A 84 -7.92 -13.15 -12.82
C LEU A 84 -7.82 -13.91 -11.49
N GLY A 85 -6.75 -13.67 -10.74
CA GLY A 85 -6.52 -14.21 -9.41
C GLY A 85 -6.58 -13.11 -8.35
N LEU A 86 -7.38 -13.30 -7.30
CA LEU A 86 -7.35 -12.49 -6.08
C LEU A 86 -6.69 -13.32 -4.98
N SER A 87 -5.61 -12.81 -4.40
CA SER A 87 -4.87 -13.43 -3.29
C SER A 87 -4.92 -12.53 -2.06
N CYS A 88 -5.25 -13.08 -0.90
CA CYS A 88 -5.28 -12.33 0.35
C CYS A 88 -5.12 -13.26 1.57
N LEU A 89 -4.89 -12.64 2.74
CA LEU A 89 -4.49 -13.37 3.96
C LEU A 89 -5.66 -13.82 4.85
N SER A 90 -6.92 -13.51 4.50
CA SER A 90 -8.06 -13.97 5.30
C SER A 90 -9.34 -14.13 4.47
N ARG A 91 -10.25 -14.94 4.99
CA ARG A 91 -11.56 -15.17 4.36
C ARG A 91 -12.39 -13.89 4.29
N ALA A 92 -12.36 -13.06 5.34
CA ALA A 92 -13.06 -11.78 5.36
C ALA A 92 -12.59 -10.85 4.23
N ARG A 93 -11.28 -10.82 3.96
CA ARG A 93 -10.71 -10.08 2.81
C ARG A 93 -11.12 -10.68 1.49
N LEU A 94 -11.15 -12.02 1.37
CA LEU A 94 -11.54 -12.68 0.13
C LEU A 94 -12.98 -12.31 -0.24
N GLU A 95 -13.92 -12.38 0.71
CA GLU A 95 -15.32 -12.01 0.47
C GLU A 95 -15.48 -10.52 0.11
N ALA A 96 -14.80 -9.63 0.83
CA ALA A 96 -14.82 -8.21 0.53
C ALA A 96 -14.22 -7.90 -0.86
N GLY A 97 -13.10 -8.54 -1.20
CA GLY A 97 -12.44 -8.36 -2.50
C GLY A 97 -13.29 -8.91 -3.65
N LYS A 98 -13.97 -10.05 -3.46
CA LYS A 98 -14.94 -10.56 -4.45
C LYS A 98 -16.09 -9.60 -4.68
N ALA A 99 -16.67 -9.05 -3.61
CA ALA A 99 -17.75 -8.08 -3.72
C ALA A 99 -17.30 -6.82 -4.47
N LEU A 100 -16.10 -6.32 -4.15
CA LEU A 100 -15.50 -5.18 -4.83
C LEU A 100 -15.26 -5.47 -6.33
N LEU A 101 -14.60 -6.58 -6.67
CA LEU A 101 -14.34 -6.97 -8.05
C LEU A 101 -15.64 -7.17 -8.84
N LYS A 102 -16.67 -7.77 -8.23
CA LYS A 102 -17.99 -7.92 -8.87
C LYS A 102 -18.64 -6.55 -9.14
N SER A 103 -18.53 -5.61 -8.21
CA SER A 103 -19.09 -4.27 -8.38
C SER A 103 -18.38 -3.45 -9.46
N LEU A 104 -17.08 -3.69 -9.64
CA LEU A 104 -16.22 -2.99 -10.59
C LEU A 104 -16.31 -3.58 -11.99
N LEU A 105 -16.04 -4.88 -12.08
CA LEU A 105 -15.79 -5.58 -13.34
C LEU A 105 -17.06 -6.24 -13.91
N GLY A 106 -18.09 -6.43 -13.08
CA GLY A 106 -19.39 -6.93 -13.53
C GLY A 106 -19.30 -8.20 -14.37
N GLU A 107 -19.77 -8.14 -15.62
CA GLU A 107 -19.81 -9.26 -16.57
C GLU A 107 -18.45 -9.54 -17.24
N LEU A 108 -17.44 -8.69 -17.06
CA LEU A 108 -16.09 -8.89 -17.63
C LEU A 108 -15.36 -10.08 -16.98
N ILE A 109 -15.81 -10.50 -15.80
CA ILE A 109 -15.27 -11.63 -15.06
C ILE A 109 -16.37 -12.59 -14.64
N SER A 110 -16.03 -13.88 -14.57
CA SER A 110 -16.90 -14.91 -14.00
C SER A 110 -16.16 -15.72 -12.95
N HIS A 111 -16.65 -15.71 -11.71
CA HIS A 111 -16.04 -16.45 -10.60
C HIS A 111 -16.05 -17.94 -10.91
N GLN A 112 -14.91 -18.60 -10.67
CA GLN A 112 -14.74 -20.04 -10.94
C GLN A 112 -14.58 -20.83 -9.64
N GLU A 113 -13.62 -20.44 -8.81
CA GLU A 113 -13.25 -21.20 -7.62
C GLU A 113 -12.56 -20.33 -6.57
N ASP A 114 -12.55 -20.81 -5.33
CA ASP A 114 -11.74 -20.28 -4.25
C ASP A 114 -10.75 -21.32 -3.77
N GLU A 115 -9.52 -20.88 -3.55
CA GLU A 115 -8.47 -21.74 -3.02
C GLU A 115 -8.02 -21.20 -1.67
N ILE A 116 -8.04 -22.04 -0.64
CA ILE A 116 -7.57 -21.70 0.70
C ILE A 116 -6.35 -22.55 0.99
N LYS A 117 -5.18 -21.90 1.05
CA LYS A 117 -3.91 -22.55 1.37
C LYS A 117 -3.43 -22.16 2.77
N PRO A 118 -2.80 -23.08 3.51
CA PRO A 118 -2.03 -22.75 4.71
C PRO A 118 -0.94 -21.72 4.35
N VAL A 119 -0.68 -20.78 5.26
CA VAL A 119 0.31 -19.70 5.05
C VAL A 119 1.72 -20.27 4.89
N GLU A 120 1.98 -21.43 5.50
CA GLU A 120 3.23 -22.17 5.47
C GLU A 120 3.61 -22.63 4.05
N ASP A 121 2.63 -23.07 3.25
CA ASP A 121 2.86 -23.55 1.87
C ASP A 121 3.20 -22.40 0.91
N ILE A 122 2.71 -21.19 1.20
CA ILE A 122 3.01 -19.97 0.44
C ILE A 122 4.44 -19.49 0.72
N LEU A 123 4.90 -19.62 1.97
CA LEU A 123 6.26 -19.24 2.37
C LEU A 123 7.34 -20.14 1.77
N ALA A 124 7.07 -21.45 1.69
CA ALA A 124 7.99 -22.43 1.10
C ALA A 124 8.25 -22.17 -0.40
N ARG A 125 7.26 -21.62 -1.12
CA ARG A 125 7.36 -21.29 -2.56
C ARG A 125 8.06 -19.95 -2.83
N ARG A 126 7.93 -18.94 -1.95
CA ARG A 126 8.63 -17.64 -2.10
C ARG A 126 10.12 -17.69 -1.75
N SER A 127 10.59 -18.73 -1.05
CA SER A 127 12.02 -18.89 -0.76
C SER A 127 12.87 -19.33 -1.96
N SER A 128 12.28 -19.87 -3.02
CA SER A 128 13.02 -20.42 -4.19
C SER A 128 13.27 -19.43 -5.34
N SER A 129 12.65 -18.25 -5.35
CA SER A 129 12.85 -17.20 -6.39
C SER A 129 13.51 -15.92 -5.84
N ARG A 130 14.44 -16.06 -4.89
CA ARG A 130 15.20 -14.92 -4.35
C ARG A 130 16.35 -14.52 -5.27
N SER A 131 16.28 -13.32 -5.85
CA SER A 131 17.44 -12.43 -5.94
C SER A 131 17.44 -11.46 -4.74
N PRO A 132 18.60 -11.11 -4.16
CA PRO A 132 18.69 -10.64 -2.78
C PRO A 132 18.80 -9.10 -2.66
N ALA A 133 17.93 -8.50 -1.85
CA ALA A 133 18.18 -7.35 -0.95
C ALA A 133 16.81 -6.95 -0.36
N ARG A 134 16.54 -6.96 0.94
CA ARG A 134 17.30 -6.38 2.05
C ARG A 134 17.27 -7.28 3.28
N SER A 135 18.37 -7.22 4.03
CA SER A 135 18.64 -7.97 5.25
C SER A 135 17.52 -7.89 6.30
N ARG A 136 17.27 -9.05 6.91
CA ARG A 136 16.78 -9.19 8.29
C ARG A 136 17.62 -8.31 9.22
N VAL A 137 16.97 -7.41 9.95
CA VAL A 137 17.56 -6.81 11.16
C VAL A 137 16.81 -7.39 12.39
N PRO A 138 17.51 -7.96 13.39
CA PRO A 138 16.89 -8.50 14.60
C PRO A 138 16.30 -7.40 15.51
N SER A 139 15.20 -7.75 16.18
CA SER A 139 14.23 -6.83 16.82
C SER A 139 14.59 -6.29 18.21
N SER A 140 15.84 -5.94 18.52
CA SER A 140 16.13 -5.36 19.85
C SER A 140 17.14 -4.21 19.88
N VAL A 141 17.67 -3.76 18.74
CA VAL A 141 18.47 -2.51 18.61
C VAL A 141 17.66 -1.41 17.88
N ALA A 142 16.40 -1.72 17.54
CA ALA A 142 15.67 -1.11 16.44
C ALA A 142 15.03 0.26 16.73
N GLU A 143 14.77 0.68 17.97
CA GLU A 143 13.90 1.86 18.21
C GLU A 143 14.59 3.20 17.87
N ALA A 144 15.84 3.39 18.29
CA ALA A 144 16.60 4.62 18.01
C ALA A 144 17.03 4.69 16.54
N GLU A 145 17.41 3.56 15.94
CA GLU A 145 17.70 3.46 14.51
C GLU A 145 16.44 3.69 13.66
N THR A 146 15.27 3.20 14.11
CA THR A 146 13.99 3.44 13.42
C THR A 146 13.59 4.91 13.46
N ALA A 147 13.81 5.63 14.57
CA ALA A 147 13.53 7.05 14.64
C ALA A 147 14.41 7.89 13.68
N ALA A 148 15.69 7.54 13.55
CA ALA A 148 16.61 8.18 12.61
C ALA A 148 16.21 7.90 11.15
N ILE A 149 15.83 6.67 10.83
CA ILE A 149 15.33 6.28 9.50
C ILE A 149 14.03 7.03 9.18
N LEU A 150 13.09 7.10 10.11
CA LEU A 150 11.84 7.87 9.93
C LEU A 150 12.15 9.35 9.68
N HIS A 151 13.10 9.93 10.43
CA HIS A 151 13.52 11.31 10.23
C HIS A 151 14.10 11.55 8.82
N GLU A 152 14.99 10.67 8.35
CA GLU A 152 15.52 10.74 6.98
C GLU A 152 14.44 10.59 5.91
N GLU A 153 13.47 9.70 6.12
CA GLU A 153 12.35 9.51 5.19
C GLU A 153 11.47 10.76 5.06
N TYR A 154 11.16 11.42 6.18
CA TYR A 154 10.36 12.63 6.21
C TYR A 154 11.13 13.88 5.77
N ALA A 155 12.42 13.97 6.06
CA ALA A 155 13.31 15.01 5.53
C ALA A 155 13.47 14.87 4.00
N ALA A 156 13.50 13.65 3.46
CA ALA A 156 13.52 13.47 2.02
C ALA A 156 12.17 13.80 1.36
N TRP A 157 11.04 13.66 2.07
CA TRP A 157 9.71 13.97 1.53
C TRP A 157 9.54 15.45 1.17
N VAL A 158 10.08 16.37 1.97
CA VAL A 158 9.90 17.81 1.73
C VAL A 158 10.53 18.30 0.42
N ASP A 159 11.49 17.55 -0.11
CA ASP A 159 12.24 17.86 -1.35
C ASP A 159 11.90 16.92 -2.52
N ARG A 160 10.85 16.09 -2.40
CA ARG A 160 10.40 15.18 -3.47
C ARG A 160 9.22 15.74 -4.25
N PRO A 161 9.22 15.67 -5.59
CA PRO A 161 8.07 15.99 -6.43
C PRO A 161 6.85 15.12 -6.07
N ILE A 162 5.68 15.73 -5.90
CA ILE A 162 4.43 15.01 -5.57
C ILE A 162 3.39 15.31 -6.64
N LYS A 163 2.80 14.28 -7.24
CA LYS A 163 1.75 14.44 -8.27
C LYS A 163 0.55 15.25 -7.77
N ALA A 164 0.12 15.04 -6.53
CA ALA A 164 -0.95 15.81 -5.88
C ALA A 164 -0.62 17.30 -5.67
N LEU A 165 0.65 17.71 -5.87
CA LEU A 165 1.12 19.09 -5.87
C LEU A 165 1.51 19.55 -7.29
N ASP A 166 0.90 18.96 -8.33
CA ASP A 166 1.23 19.18 -9.74
C ASP A 166 2.70 18.90 -10.09
N GLY A 167 3.29 17.90 -9.44
CA GLY A 167 4.70 17.53 -9.61
C GLY A 167 5.68 18.46 -8.90
N LYS A 168 5.22 19.36 -8.02
CA LYS A 168 6.09 20.20 -7.18
C LYS A 168 6.46 19.49 -5.88
N THR A 169 7.56 19.91 -5.27
CA THR A 169 7.90 19.47 -3.92
C THR A 169 7.04 20.18 -2.87
N PRO A 170 6.84 19.61 -1.66
CA PRO A 170 6.24 20.33 -0.55
C PRO A 170 6.92 21.69 -0.30
N ARG A 171 8.27 21.75 -0.34
CA ARG A 171 9.04 22.99 -0.16
C ARG A 171 8.75 24.03 -1.24
N GLU A 172 8.47 23.62 -2.46
CA GLU A 172 8.07 24.51 -3.55
C GLU A 172 6.60 24.92 -3.45
N ALA A 173 5.71 23.99 -3.12
CA ALA A 173 4.28 24.20 -3.05
C ALA A 173 3.90 25.20 -1.95
N VAL A 174 4.55 25.15 -0.78
CA VAL A 174 4.26 26.08 0.34
C VAL A 174 4.54 27.56 0.05
N LYS A 175 5.26 27.87 -1.04
CA LYS A 175 5.52 29.25 -1.48
C LYS A 175 4.28 29.95 -2.04
N ARG A 176 3.23 29.19 -2.38
CA ARG A 176 1.94 29.74 -2.86
C ARG A 176 0.83 29.44 -1.85
N PRO A 177 -0.17 30.34 -1.67
CA PRO A 177 -1.27 30.10 -0.73
C PRO A 177 -2.06 28.82 -0.96
N GLU A 178 -2.33 28.49 -2.23
CA GLU A 178 -3.03 27.26 -2.64
C GLU A 178 -2.19 26.01 -2.33
N GLY A 179 -0.92 26.01 -2.72
CA GLY A 179 0.00 24.91 -2.44
C GLY A 179 0.25 24.73 -0.94
N ARG A 180 0.29 25.81 -0.16
CA ARG A 180 0.34 25.77 1.31
C ARG A 180 -0.85 25.02 1.90
N SER A 181 -2.05 25.26 1.38
CA SER A 181 -3.27 24.58 1.82
C SER A 181 -3.25 23.09 1.47
N HIS A 182 -2.82 22.73 0.26
CA HIS A 182 -2.68 21.34 -0.15
C HIS A 182 -1.62 20.58 0.69
N VAL A 183 -0.48 21.21 0.98
CA VAL A 183 0.55 20.62 1.84
C VAL A 183 0.04 20.42 3.27
N ILE A 184 -0.77 21.34 3.80
CA ILE A 184 -1.40 21.18 5.12
C ILE A 184 -2.35 19.97 5.14
N GLU A 185 -3.14 19.76 4.09
CA GLU A 185 -4.01 18.57 3.99
C GLU A 185 -3.21 17.27 3.92
N LEU A 186 -2.11 17.24 3.17
CA LEU A 186 -1.20 16.08 3.15
C LEU A 186 -0.61 15.79 4.53
N LEU A 187 -0.22 16.83 5.27
CA LEU A 187 0.32 16.67 6.62
C LEU A 187 -0.71 16.12 7.62
N LYS A 188 -2.00 16.48 7.50
CA LYS A 188 -3.06 15.92 8.36
C LYS A 188 -3.14 14.40 8.25
N ALA A 189 -2.99 13.85 7.04
CA ALA A 189 -2.98 12.42 6.82
C ALA A 189 -1.75 11.75 7.48
N ILE A 190 -0.59 12.41 7.40
CA ILE A 190 0.65 11.93 8.04
C ILE A 190 0.52 11.98 9.56
N GLU A 191 -0.03 13.07 10.12
CA GLU A 191 -0.29 13.23 11.57
C GLU A 191 -1.20 12.15 12.11
N PHE A 192 -2.29 11.86 11.41
CA PHE A 192 -3.20 10.79 11.79
C PHE A 192 -2.49 9.44 11.86
N LEU A 193 -1.65 9.12 10.87
CA LEU A 193 -0.90 7.86 10.81
C LEU A 193 0.19 7.74 11.88
N GLU A 194 0.88 8.83 12.22
CA GLU A 194 1.91 8.84 13.27
C GLU A 194 1.30 8.84 14.68
N GLU A 195 0.15 9.49 14.87
CA GLU A 195 -0.60 9.45 16.13
C GLU A 195 -1.12 8.03 16.42
N GLU A 196 -1.61 7.32 15.40
CA GLU A 196 -2.02 5.91 15.56
C GLU A 196 -0.84 4.99 15.88
N ARG A 197 0.36 5.26 15.33
CA ARG A 197 1.59 4.55 15.74
C ARG A 197 1.94 4.82 17.19
N ARG A 198 1.89 6.08 17.60
CA ARG A 198 2.17 6.51 18.97
C ARG A 198 1.23 5.82 19.96
N ARG A 199 -0.08 5.80 19.67
CA ARG A 199 -1.10 5.12 20.50
C ARG A 199 -0.88 3.61 20.58
N ALA A 200 -0.41 3.01 19.50
CA ALA A 200 -0.09 1.58 19.44
C ALA A 200 1.27 1.23 20.07
N GLY A 201 1.97 2.18 20.69
CA GLY A 201 3.30 1.96 21.31
C GLY A 201 4.39 1.62 20.29
N LYS A 202 4.23 2.01 19.03
CA LYS A 202 5.21 1.79 17.96
C LYS A 202 6.11 3.01 17.80
N PRO A 203 7.31 2.85 17.21
CA PRO A 203 8.11 3.99 16.77
C PRO A 203 7.29 4.91 15.87
N TRP A 204 7.35 6.21 16.14
CA TRP A 204 6.56 7.25 15.48
C TRP A 204 7.42 8.51 15.28
N TYR A 205 7.01 9.36 14.36
CA TYR A 205 7.68 10.60 14.01
C TYR A 205 6.86 11.84 14.40
N ASP A 206 7.52 12.85 14.97
CA ASP A 206 6.89 14.14 15.27
C ASP A 206 6.73 14.97 13.99
N VAL A 207 5.55 14.91 13.39
CA VAL A 207 5.20 15.62 12.15
C VAL A 207 5.33 17.15 12.29
N ASN A 208 5.34 17.67 13.53
CA ASN A 208 5.60 19.09 13.76
C ASN A 208 7.02 19.52 13.35
N GLN A 209 7.97 18.58 13.24
CA GLN A 209 9.29 18.86 12.69
C GLN A 209 9.21 19.32 11.22
N ILE A 210 8.43 18.62 10.40
CA ILE A 210 8.20 18.98 8.99
C ILE A 210 7.46 20.32 8.90
N ARG A 211 6.45 20.54 9.77
CA ARG A 211 5.73 21.81 9.81
C ARG A 211 6.66 22.99 10.08
N ARG A 212 7.58 22.86 11.05
CA ARG A 212 8.60 23.86 11.34
C ARG A 212 9.51 24.10 10.13
N GLU A 213 9.98 23.03 9.49
CA GLU A 213 10.84 23.13 8.32
C GLU A 213 10.18 23.84 7.13
N LEU A 214 8.89 23.60 6.92
CA LEU A 214 8.10 24.22 5.85
C LEU A 214 7.51 25.58 6.23
N GLY A 215 7.76 26.07 7.45
CA GLY A 215 7.20 27.34 7.95
C GLY A 215 5.67 27.33 8.03
N LEU A 216 5.07 26.18 8.35
CA LEU A 216 3.63 25.95 8.47
C LEU A 216 3.17 26.06 9.93
N PRO A 217 1.89 26.42 10.17
CA PRO A 217 1.35 26.45 11.53
C PRO A 217 1.35 25.04 12.15
N ILE A 218 1.67 24.99 13.44
CA ILE A 218 1.57 23.81 14.30
C ILE A 218 0.20 23.84 14.98
N PRO A 219 -0.62 22.79 14.84
CA PRO A 219 -1.94 22.69 15.46
C PRO A 219 -1.91 22.46 16.98
#